data_AF-A0A1H8IFF6-F1
#
_entry.id   AF-A0A1H8IFF6-F1
#
_cell.length_a   1.000
_cell.length_b   1.000
_cell.length_c   1.000
_cell.angle_alpha   90.00
_cell.angle_beta   90.00
_cell.angle_gamma   90.00
#
_symmetry.space_group_name_H-M   'P 1'
#
loop_
_entity.id
_entity.type
_entity.pdbx_description
1 polymer ?
#
loop_
_entity_poly.entity_id
_entity_poly.type
_entity_poly.pdbx_seq_one_letter_code
_entity_poly.pdbx_strand_id
1 'polypeptide(L)'
;MEEWPGMPNHKDELVQKLADEIEEELRDLIMKGPHPSLTSLIAFCSCCWDFKHRKEICLVQVEGDELPFCRDCMKKKGRKESDSMEAMEYQARTIAIMRIRGLIK
;
A
#
# COMPACT_ATOMS: atom_id res chain seq x y z
N MET A 1 -8.79 -0.69 -36.49
CA MET A 1 -7.78 -0.52 -35.44
C MET A 1 -8.49 -0.94 -34.18
N GLU A 2 -8.42 -2.24 -33.86
CA GLU A 2 -9.19 -2.82 -32.76
C GLU A 2 -8.47 -2.46 -31.45
N GLU A 3 -9.16 -1.71 -30.59
CA GLU A 3 -8.72 -1.40 -29.23
C GLU A 3 -8.77 -2.69 -28.40
N TRP A 4 -7.60 -3.25 -28.10
CA TRP A 4 -7.49 -4.38 -27.18
C TRP A 4 -7.82 -3.88 -25.76
N PRO A 5 -8.73 -4.54 -25.02
CA PRO A 5 -8.99 -4.19 -23.63
C PRO A 5 -7.72 -4.46 -22.81
N GLY A 6 -7.20 -3.42 -22.16
CA GLY A 6 -6.00 -3.52 -21.33
C GLY A 6 -6.18 -4.60 -20.27
N MET A 7 -5.42 -5.70 -20.38
CA MET A 7 -5.39 -6.74 -19.36
C MET A 7 -4.98 -6.09 -18.02
N PRO A 8 -5.59 -6.48 -16.89
CA PRO A 8 -5.10 -6.10 -15.58
C PRO A 8 -3.61 -6.43 -15.48
N ASN A 9 -2.82 -5.50 -14.98
CA ASN A 9 -1.39 -5.71 -14.81
C ASN A 9 -1.22 -6.87 -13.80
N HIS A 10 -0.39 -7.88 -14.08
CA HIS A 10 -0.18 -9.04 -13.20
C HIS A 10 0.14 -8.65 -11.74
N LYS A 11 0.79 -7.49 -11.56
CA LYS A 11 1.06 -6.87 -10.25
C LYS A 11 -0.23 -6.48 -9.52
N ASP A 12 -1.21 -5.92 -10.20
CA ASP A 12 -2.46 -5.47 -9.59
C ASP A 12 -3.30 -6.65 -9.12
N GLU A 13 -3.36 -7.74 -9.90
CA GLU A 13 -4.06 -8.97 -9.49
C GLU A 13 -3.43 -9.60 -8.24
N LEU A 14 -2.10 -9.62 -8.18
CA LEU A 14 -1.37 -10.13 -7.01
C LEU A 14 -1.63 -9.26 -5.76
N VAL A 15 -1.59 -7.94 -5.92
CA VAL A 15 -1.90 -7.01 -4.82
C VAL A 15 -3.34 -7.17 -4.32
N GLN A 16 -4.30 -7.42 -5.20
CA GLN A 16 -5.69 -7.67 -4.79
C GLN A 16 -5.81 -8.97 -3.99
N LYS A 17 -5.20 -10.07 -4.44
CA LYS A 17 -5.21 -11.34 -3.69
C LYS A 17 -4.58 -11.19 -2.30
N LEU A 18 -3.42 -10.52 -2.23
CA LEU A 18 -2.79 -10.21 -0.94
C LEU A 18 -3.68 -9.33 -0.06
N ALA A 19 -4.44 -8.40 -0.66
CA ALA A 19 -5.34 -7.54 0.10
C ALA A 19 -6.50 -8.34 0.73
N ASP A 20 -7.03 -9.33 0.01
CA ASP A 20 -8.09 -10.20 0.53
C ASP A 20 -7.59 -11.04 1.71
N GLU A 21 -6.40 -11.65 1.58
CA GLU A 21 -5.76 -12.44 2.65
C GLU A 21 -5.48 -11.57 3.89
N ILE A 22 -4.86 -10.40 3.70
CA ILE A 22 -4.56 -9.47 4.80
C ILE A 22 -5.84 -8.91 5.45
N GLU A 23 -6.90 -8.69 4.68
CA GLU A 23 -8.19 -8.23 5.20
C GLU A 23 -8.80 -9.27 6.16
N GLU A 24 -8.79 -10.54 5.78
CA GLU A 24 -9.28 -11.64 6.61
C GLU A 24 -8.50 -11.71 7.94
N GLU A 25 -7.17 -11.69 7.87
CA GLU A 25 -6.31 -11.69 9.06
C GLU A 25 -6.56 -10.48 9.98
N LEU A 26 -6.67 -9.29 9.40
CA LEU A 26 -6.92 -8.07 10.17
C LEU A 26 -8.29 -8.10 10.84
N ARG A 27 -9.33 -8.61 10.16
CA ARG A 27 -10.68 -8.75 10.74
C ARG A 27 -10.66 -9.71 11.93
N ASP A 28 -9.99 -10.85 11.80
CA ASP A 28 -9.84 -11.82 12.89
C ASP A 28 -9.13 -11.23 14.11
N LEU A 29 -8.09 -10.42 13.89
CA LEU A 29 -7.40 -9.72 14.97
C LEU A 29 -8.29 -8.66 15.64
N ILE A 30 -9.05 -7.89 14.86
CA ILE A 30 -9.98 -6.87 15.38
C ILE A 30 -11.11 -7.51 16.21
N MET A 31 -11.58 -8.70 15.82
CA MET A 31 -12.60 -9.44 16.58
C MET A 31 -12.12 -9.87 17.97
N LYS A 32 -10.80 -10.05 18.15
CA LYS A 32 -10.19 -10.38 19.45
C LYS A 32 -10.02 -9.15 20.35
N GLY A 33 -10.09 -7.95 19.80
CA GLY A 33 -10.03 -6.69 20.53
C GLY A 33 -9.78 -5.49 19.63
N PRO A 34 -10.17 -4.27 20.05
CA PRO A 34 -9.90 -3.07 19.26
C PRO A 34 -8.39 -2.82 19.18
N HIS A 35 -7.87 -2.82 17.95
CA HIS A 35 -6.48 -2.49 17.66
C HIS A 35 -6.39 -1.32 16.66
N PRO A 36 -6.53 -0.06 17.11
CA PRO A 36 -6.53 1.12 16.23
C PRO A 36 -5.23 1.28 15.41
N SER A 37 -4.12 0.79 15.95
CA SER A 37 -2.81 0.80 15.26
C SER A 37 -2.79 -0.10 14.02
N LEU A 38 -3.52 -1.22 14.03
CA LEU A 38 -3.58 -2.17 12.90
C LEU A 38 -4.37 -1.60 11.71
N THR A 39 -5.24 -0.61 11.96
CA THR A 39 -6.10 0.03 10.95
C THR A 39 -5.77 1.51 10.72
N SER A 40 -4.55 1.92 11.10
CA SER A 40 -4.09 3.28 10.85
C SER A 40 -3.87 3.53 9.36
N LEU A 41 -4.43 4.63 8.87
CA LEU A 41 -4.22 5.15 7.53
C LEU A 41 -3.20 6.30 7.49
N ILE A 42 -2.45 6.49 8.57
CA ILE A 42 -1.39 7.49 8.63
C ILE A 42 -0.05 6.76 8.54
N ALA A 43 0.81 7.22 7.65
CA ALA A 43 2.15 6.67 7.45
C ALA A 43 3.19 7.79 7.29
N PHE A 44 4.41 7.52 7.71
CA PHE A 44 5.51 8.48 7.70
C PHE A 44 6.29 8.43 6.38
N CYS A 45 6.68 9.59 5.85
CA CYS A 45 7.56 9.70 4.70
C CYS A 45 9.00 9.97 5.14
N SER A 46 9.92 9.06 4.81
CA SER A 46 11.35 9.17 5.13
C SER A 46 12.09 10.29 4.37
N CYS A 47 11.46 10.92 3.38
CA CYS A 47 12.09 12.00 2.61
C CYS A 47 11.74 13.40 3.13
N CYS A 48 10.46 13.67 3.42
CA CYS A 48 10.01 14.99 3.89
C CYS A 48 9.74 15.04 5.40
N TRP A 49 9.91 13.91 6.10
CA TRP A 49 9.74 13.79 7.54
C TRP A 49 8.35 14.18 8.04
N ASP A 50 7.33 13.91 7.22
CA ASP A 50 5.95 14.28 7.49
C ASP A 50 5.04 13.06 7.41
N PHE A 51 3.93 13.10 8.14
CA PHE A 51 2.90 12.08 8.11
C PHE A 51 1.91 12.36 6.98
N LYS A 52 1.64 11.33 6.19
CA LYS A 52 0.72 11.37 5.05
C LYS A 52 -0.31 10.26 5.15
N HIS A 53 -1.34 10.36 4.33
CA HIS A 53 -2.27 9.25 4.18
C HIS A 53 -1.51 8.06 3.58
N ARG A 54 -1.75 6.85 4.09
CA ARG A 54 -1.03 5.62 3.71
C ARG A 54 -1.06 5.36 2.20
N LYS A 55 -2.20 5.62 1.54
CA LYS A 55 -2.37 5.57 0.07
C LYS A 55 -1.39 6.46 -0.73
N GLU A 56 -0.84 7.49 -0.11
CA GLU A 56 0.10 8.43 -0.71
C GLU A 56 1.56 8.01 -0.49
N ILE A 57 1.80 6.97 0.30
CA ILE A 57 3.12 6.39 0.57
C ILE A 57 3.31 5.14 -0.29
N CYS A 58 4.51 5.01 -0.85
CA CYS A 58 5.01 3.82 -1.52
C CYS A 58 6.38 3.46 -0.95
N LEU A 59 6.75 2.18 -0.99
CA LEU A 59 8.12 1.77 -0.69
C LEU A 59 9.02 2.01 -1.89
N VAL A 60 10.21 2.54 -1.63
CA VAL A 60 11.21 2.93 -2.63
C VAL A 60 12.54 2.33 -2.25
N GLN A 61 13.22 1.71 -3.23
CA GLN A 61 14.58 1.21 -3.03
C GLN A 61 15.58 2.38 -2.91
N VAL A 62 16.30 2.45 -1.80
CA VAL A 62 17.36 3.42 -1.50
C VAL A 62 18.56 2.68 -0.90
N GLU A 63 19.71 2.73 -1.58
CA GLU A 63 21.01 2.28 -1.03
C GLU A 63 21.03 0.86 -0.41
N GLY A 64 20.20 -0.05 -0.93
CA GLY A 64 20.09 -1.43 -0.44
C GLY A 64 18.91 -1.68 0.52
N ASP A 65 18.26 -0.62 1.00
CA ASP A 65 17.07 -0.67 1.85
C ASP A 65 15.80 -0.24 1.09
N GLU A 66 14.63 -0.56 1.65
CA GLU A 66 13.33 -0.08 1.19
C GLU A 66 12.74 0.91 2.19
N LEU A 67 12.47 2.14 1.73
CA LEU A 67 12.00 3.21 2.60
C LEU A 67 10.67 3.79 2.13
N PRO A 68 9.75 4.16 3.06
CA PRO A 68 8.47 4.74 2.73
C PRO A 68 8.62 6.20 2.27
N PHE A 69 8.21 6.48 1.04
CA PHE A 69 8.23 7.82 0.45
C PHE A 69 6.83 8.23 0.02
N CYS A 70 6.46 9.49 0.24
CA CYS A 70 5.25 10.02 -0.34
C CYS A 70 5.41 10.25 -1.86
N ARG A 71 4.30 10.16 -2.60
CA ARG A 71 4.27 10.34 -4.06
C ARG A 71 4.91 11.66 -4.52
N ASP A 72 4.73 12.74 -3.75
CA ASP A 72 5.36 14.03 -4.03
C ASP A 72 6.89 13.97 -3.92
N CYS A 73 7.41 13.32 -2.88
CA CYS A 73 8.85 13.13 -2.70
C CYS A 73 9.44 12.21 -3.77
N MET A 74 8.72 11.15 -4.15
CA MET A 74 9.12 10.29 -5.26
C MET A 74 9.27 11.08 -6.55
N LYS A 75 8.25 11.89 -6.90
CA LYS A 75 8.26 12.74 -8.10
C LYS A 75 9.42 13.75 -8.07
N LYS A 76 9.61 14.45 -6.95
CA LYS A 76 10.70 15.44 -6.77
C LYS A 76 12.09 14.83 -6.86
N LYS A 77 12.25 13.58 -6.40
CA LYS A 77 13.54 12.88 -6.38
C LYS A 77 13.75 11.94 -7.57
N GLY A 78 12.80 11.86 -8.50
CA GLY A 78 12.86 10.95 -9.64
C GLY A 78 12.92 9.47 -9.24
N ARG A 79 12.31 9.10 -8.11
CA ARG A 79 12.29 7.73 -7.60
C ARG A 79 11.05 6.98 -8.09
N LYS A 80 11.20 5.67 -8.28
CA LYS A 80 10.10 4.75 -8.63
C LYS A 80 9.73 3.91 -7.42
N GLU A 81 8.48 3.46 -7.40
CA GLU A 81 8.03 2.46 -6.44
C GLU A 81 8.80 1.17 -6.66
N SER A 82 9.07 0.46 -5.57
CA SER A 82 9.70 -0.84 -5.63
C SER A 82 8.74 -1.92 -6.18
N ASP A 83 9.34 -2.94 -6.79
CA ASP A 83 8.64 -4.13 -7.28
C ASP A 83 8.85 -5.34 -6.35
N SER A 84 9.36 -5.12 -5.14
CA SER A 84 9.52 -6.17 -4.13
C SER A 84 8.18 -6.68 -3.60
N MET A 85 8.20 -7.87 -2.99
CA MET A 85 7.03 -8.40 -2.28
C MET A 85 6.60 -7.47 -1.14
N GLU A 86 7.55 -6.91 -0.40
CA GLU A 86 7.25 -6.00 0.72
C GLU A 86 6.50 -4.74 0.25
N ALA A 87 6.87 -4.19 -0.91
CA ALA A 87 6.16 -3.07 -1.51
C ALA A 87 4.73 -3.45 -1.90
N MET A 88 4.52 -4.65 -2.46
CA MET A 88 3.20 -5.15 -2.81
C MET A 88 2.34 -5.40 -1.56
N GLU A 89 2.87 -6.04 -0.53
CA GLU A 89 2.21 -6.24 0.75
C GLU A 89 1.83 -4.91 1.41
N TYR A 90 2.68 -3.89 1.31
CA TYR A 90 2.37 -2.56 1.82
C TYR A 90 1.13 -1.96 1.13
N GLN A 91 1.03 -2.08 -0.20
CA GLN A 91 -0.13 -1.63 -0.96
C GLN A 91 -1.38 -2.46 -0.64
N ALA A 92 -1.24 -3.78 -0.62
CA ALA A 92 -2.31 -4.72 -0.28
C ALA A 92 -2.90 -4.44 1.11
N ARG A 93 -2.05 -4.25 2.13
CA ARG A 93 -2.46 -3.87 3.48
C ARG A 93 -3.18 -2.53 3.51
N THR A 94 -2.75 -1.58 2.69
CA THR A 94 -3.42 -0.28 2.59
C THR A 94 -4.84 -0.44 2.06
N ILE A 95 -5.03 -1.26 1.02
CA ILE A 95 -6.34 -1.59 0.45
C ILE A 95 -7.23 -2.27 1.50
N ALA A 96 -6.71 -3.30 2.17
CA ALA A 96 -7.41 -4.03 3.23
C ALA A 96 -7.90 -3.09 4.36
N ILE A 97 -7.02 -2.21 4.86
CA ILE A 97 -7.40 -1.23 5.90
C ILE A 97 -8.49 -0.27 5.37
N MET A 98 -8.39 0.18 4.12
CA MET A 98 -9.40 1.07 3.52
C MET A 98 -10.76 0.36 3.36
N ARG A 99 -10.79 -0.92 2.98
CA ARG A 99 -12.02 -1.74 2.93
C ARG A 99 -12.63 -1.97 4.31
N ILE A 100 -11.82 -2.36 5.30
CA ILE A 100 -12.26 -2.52 6.70
C ILE A 100 -12.90 -1.23 7.24
N ARG A 101 -12.34 -0.07 6.87
CA ARG A 101 -12.86 1.25 7.27
C ARG A 101 -14.02 1.75 6.40
N GLY A 102 -14.46 0.99 5.41
CA GLY A 102 -15.56 1.34 4.50
C GLY A 102 -15.26 2.50 3.54
N LEU A 103 -13.99 2.78 3.27
CA LEU A 103 -13.57 3.88 2.38
C LEU A 103 -13.57 3.48 0.89
N ILE A 104 -13.41 2.19 0.60
CA ILE A 104 -13.45 1.59 -0.73
C ILE A 104 -14.16 0.23 -0.65
N LYS A 105 -14.58 -0.32 -1.80
CA LYS A 105 -15.19 -1.65 -1.94
C LYS A 105 -14.16 -2.64 -2.44
#